data_AF-A0A4Q4CTS9-F1
#
_entry.id   AF-A0A4Q4CTS9-F1
#
_cell.length_a   1.000
_cell.length_b   1.000
_cell.length_c   1.000
_cell.angle_alpha   90.00
_cell.angle_beta   90.00
_cell.angle_gamma   90.00
#
_symmetry.space_group_name_H-M   'P 1'
#
loop_
_entity.id
_entity.type
_entity.pdbx_description
1 polymer ?
#
loop_
_entity_poly.entity_id
_entity_poly.type
_entity_poly.pdbx_seq_one_letter_code
_entity_poly.pdbx_strand_id
1 'polypeptide(L)'
;MTYSEQGVCPDCRTAVGDVASCPVCRLDLTTPEVATVRQALSSADAWLARAARVPATPAAEPAEASLIIPPDHVSTPRADVGANLPRHPAPATPTPARRRWTAGGVILTLGAGCLLVAALIFLGVAWGAIGATGRAAVLLVVTAVVGLIADRCTVRGLRASAHALWTVFLGLLTIDWFVGRALGFAGLDSVRLDVAVVVWSVLVLVTAVAVGLRTQTLTGRPLGVMTFAAGAVPLAAGPALS
;
A
#
# COMPACT_ATOMS: atom_id res chain seq x y z
N MET A 1 4.29 -14.66 18.05
CA MET A 1 3.13 -13.85 18.48
C MET A 1 1.92 -14.72 18.24
N THR A 2 1.15 -15.03 19.29
CA THR A 2 -0.06 -15.85 19.22
C THR A 2 -1.24 -14.90 19.04
N TYR A 3 -2.13 -15.18 18.09
CA TYR A 3 -3.29 -14.32 17.81
C TYR A 3 -4.48 -14.69 18.73
N SER A 4 -4.56 -15.95 19.18
CA SER A 4 -5.60 -16.55 20.02
C SER A 4 -5.15 -16.72 21.47
N GLU A 5 -4.90 -15.61 22.18
CA GLU A 5 -4.76 -15.68 23.65
C GLU A 5 -6.16 -15.76 24.28
N GLN A 6 -6.44 -16.84 25.02
CA GLN A 6 -7.69 -16.99 25.76
C GLN A 6 -7.76 -15.89 26.83
N GLY A 7 -8.78 -15.06 26.78
CA GLY A 7 -8.92 -13.91 27.69
C GLY A 7 -8.34 -12.60 27.14
N VAL A 8 -8.20 -12.44 25.83
CA VAL A 8 -7.87 -11.15 25.19
C VAL A 8 -9.00 -10.72 24.26
N CYS A 9 -9.37 -9.43 24.30
CA CYS A 9 -10.39 -8.89 23.41
C CYS A 9 -9.89 -8.92 21.95
N PRO A 10 -10.66 -9.47 20.98
CA PRO A 10 -10.21 -9.55 19.59
C PRO A 10 -10.11 -8.18 18.89
N ASP A 11 -10.74 -7.15 19.45
CA ASP A 11 -10.75 -5.79 18.90
C ASP A 11 -9.63 -4.93 19.51
N CYS A 12 -9.73 -4.61 20.81
CA CYS A 12 -8.77 -3.70 21.47
C CYS A 12 -7.54 -4.40 22.09
N ARG A 13 -7.46 -5.73 22.03
CA ARG A 13 -6.39 -6.57 22.64
C ARG A 13 -6.15 -6.35 24.14
N THR A 14 -7.11 -5.78 24.87
CA THR A 14 -7.03 -5.70 26.33
C THR A 14 -7.31 -7.07 26.94
N ALA A 15 -6.63 -7.42 28.03
CA ALA A 15 -6.96 -8.61 28.81
C ALA A 15 -8.39 -8.50 29.34
N VAL A 16 -9.19 -9.52 29.07
CA VAL A 16 -10.56 -9.68 29.49
C VAL A 16 -10.62 -10.93 30.36
N GLY A 17 -11.03 -10.78 31.61
CA GLY A 17 -11.37 -11.91 32.47
C GLY A 17 -12.67 -12.58 32.03
N ASP A 18 -13.41 -13.14 32.97
CA ASP A 18 -14.69 -13.82 32.72
C ASP A 18 -15.87 -12.83 32.65
N VAL A 19 -15.73 -11.78 31.83
CA VAL A 19 -16.76 -10.75 31.67
C VAL A 19 -17.44 -10.85 30.30
N ALA A 20 -18.76 -10.66 30.28
CA ALA A 20 -19.57 -10.73 29.06
C ALA A 20 -19.27 -9.60 28.05
N SER A 21 -18.70 -8.48 28.49
CA SER A 21 -18.37 -7.35 27.63
C SER A 21 -16.99 -6.77 27.96
N CYS A 22 -16.27 -6.33 26.94
CA CYS A 22 -14.95 -5.73 27.13
C CYS A 22 -15.03 -4.38 27.87
N PRO A 23 -14.24 -4.13 28.93
CA PRO A 23 -14.29 -2.87 29.68
C PRO A 23 -13.76 -1.66 28.90
N VAL A 24 -12.99 -1.88 27.82
CA VAL A 24 -12.35 -0.80 27.04
C VAL A 24 -13.20 -0.43 25.83
N CYS A 25 -13.43 -1.37 24.90
CA CYS A 25 -14.17 -1.09 23.66
C CYS A 25 -15.66 -1.42 23.72
N ARG A 26 -16.15 -1.98 24.84
CA ARG A 26 -17.56 -2.39 25.04
C ARG A 26 -18.08 -3.44 24.05
N LEU A 27 -17.18 -4.16 23.38
CA LEU A 27 -17.56 -5.28 22.54
C LEU A 27 -18.22 -6.39 23.38
N ASP A 28 -19.40 -6.83 22.98
CA ASP A 28 -20.10 -7.96 23.59
C ASP A 28 -19.46 -9.29 23.15
N LEU A 29 -18.86 -9.97 24.11
CA LEU A 29 -18.05 -11.17 23.91
C LEU A 29 -18.88 -12.46 23.92
N THR A 30 -20.17 -12.35 24.18
CA THR A 30 -21.13 -13.46 24.21
C THR A 30 -21.81 -13.70 22.86
N THR A 31 -21.64 -12.76 21.92
CA THR A 31 -22.26 -12.82 20.60
C THR A 31 -21.69 -13.96 19.74
N PRO A 32 -22.52 -14.63 18.92
CA PRO A 32 -22.07 -15.71 18.04
C PRO A 32 -21.06 -15.24 16.98
N GLU A 33 -21.11 -13.97 16.58
CA GLU A 33 -20.16 -13.36 15.66
C GLU A 33 -18.75 -13.31 16.29
N VAL A 34 -18.64 -12.91 17.56
CA VAL A 34 -17.35 -12.87 18.27
C VAL A 34 -16.79 -14.27 18.49
N ALA A 35 -17.65 -15.27 18.73
CA ALA A 35 -17.23 -16.66 18.76
C ALA A 35 -16.65 -17.12 17.41
N THR A 36 -17.27 -16.70 16.30
CA THR A 36 -16.78 -17.00 14.93
C THR A 36 -15.42 -16.36 14.67
N VAL A 37 -15.22 -15.09 15.07
CA VAL A 37 -13.93 -14.40 14.93
C VAL A 37 -12.84 -15.09 15.76
N ARG A 38 -13.14 -15.48 17.01
CA ARG A 38 -12.18 -16.24 17.85
C ARG A 38 -11.79 -17.57 17.22
N GLN A 39 -12.75 -18.29 16.64
CA GLN A 39 -12.50 -19.54 15.93
C GLN A 39 -11.60 -19.33 14.70
N ALA A 40 -11.79 -18.24 13.95
CA ALA A 40 -10.94 -17.91 12.82
C ALA A 40 -9.50 -17.61 13.27
N LEU A 41 -9.32 -16.83 14.33
CA LEU A 41 -7.99 -16.51 14.88
C LEU A 41 -7.24 -17.75 15.39
N SER A 42 -7.94 -18.66 16.09
CA SER A 42 -7.33 -19.91 16.55
C SER A 42 -6.95 -20.83 15.38
N SER A 43 -7.74 -20.85 14.31
CA SER A 43 -7.41 -21.58 13.09
C SER A 43 -6.16 -21.02 12.38
N ALA A 44 -5.98 -19.70 12.40
CA ALA A 44 -4.81 -19.04 11.84
C ALA A 44 -3.52 -19.37 12.61
N ASP A 45 -3.58 -19.39 13.94
CA ASP A 45 -2.46 -19.85 14.77
C ASP A 45 -2.09 -21.31 14.47
N ALA A 46 -3.10 -22.17 14.27
CA ALA A 46 -2.86 -23.57 13.89
C ALA A 46 -2.19 -23.70 12.51
N TRP A 47 -2.51 -22.83 11.55
CA TRP A 47 -1.83 -22.77 10.26
C TRP A 47 -0.38 -22.31 10.40
N LEU A 48 -0.12 -21.26 11.19
CA LEU A 48 1.23 -20.76 11.43
C LEU A 48 2.10 -21.80 12.13
N ALA A 49 1.55 -22.53 13.11
CA ALA A 49 2.24 -23.62 13.78
C ALA A 49 2.55 -24.79 12.82
N ARG A 50 1.68 -25.06 11.83
CA ARG A 50 1.96 -26.04 10.76
C ARG A 50 3.07 -25.55 9.83
N ALA A 51 3.02 -24.29 9.41
CA ALA A 51 4.03 -23.70 8.55
C ALA A 51 5.43 -23.69 9.21
N ALA A 52 5.49 -23.37 10.51
CA ALA A 52 6.74 -23.39 11.28
C ALA A 52 7.35 -24.80 11.43
N ARG A 53 6.55 -25.86 11.31
CA ARG A 53 7.03 -27.26 11.32
C ARG A 53 7.54 -27.74 9.97
N VAL A 54 7.23 -27.04 8.88
CA VAL A 54 7.86 -27.34 7.59
C VAL A 54 9.32 -26.91 7.74
N PRO A 55 10.28 -27.85 7.75
CA PRO A 55 11.68 -27.47 7.81
C PRO A 55 11.93 -26.53 6.64
N ALA A 56 12.43 -25.33 6.94
CA ALA A 56 12.90 -24.44 5.90
C ALA A 56 13.87 -25.26 5.07
N THR A 57 13.48 -25.58 3.82
CA THR A 57 14.40 -26.20 2.88
C THR A 57 15.60 -25.27 2.90
N PRO A 58 16.78 -25.74 3.34
CA PRO A 58 17.94 -24.88 3.40
C PRO A 58 18.04 -24.27 2.02
N ALA A 59 17.90 -22.95 1.96
CA ALA A 59 18.08 -22.21 0.72
C ALA A 59 19.40 -22.72 0.18
N ALA A 60 19.38 -23.39 -0.98
CA ALA A 60 20.56 -23.94 -1.59
C ALA A 60 21.61 -22.82 -1.54
N GLU A 61 22.61 -23.02 -0.69
CA GLU A 61 23.73 -22.11 -0.55
C GLU A 61 24.17 -21.82 -1.98
N PRO A 62 24.22 -20.54 -2.41
CA PRO A 62 24.67 -20.22 -3.75
C PRO A 62 26.01 -20.92 -3.88
N ALA A 63 26.06 -21.96 -4.72
CA ALA A 63 27.25 -22.78 -4.86
C ALA A 63 28.38 -21.80 -5.13
N GLU A 64 29.25 -21.63 -4.14
CA GLU A 64 30.53 -21.00 -4.31
C GLU A 64 31.13 -21.80 -5.47
N ALA A 65 31.17 -21.17 -6.63
CA ALA A 65 31.87 -21.70 -7.77
C ALA A 65 33.32 -21.78 -7.32
N SER A 66 33.67 -22.93 -6.72
CA SER A 66 35.04 -23.34 -6.51
C SER A 66 35.68 -23.23 -7.87
N LEU A 67 36.50 -22.19 -8.00
CA LEU A 67 37.55 -22.11 -8.99
C LEU A 67 38.38 -23.39 -8.81
N ILE A 68 38.04 -24.42 -9.60
CA ILE A 68 38.95 -25.50 -9.90
C ILE A 68 40.08 -24.83 -10.66
N ILE A 69 41.13 -24.46 -9.94
CA ILE A 69 42.44 -24.18 -10.52
C ILE A 69 42.94 -25.54 -11.01
N PRO A 70 43.11 -25.75 -12.33
CA PRO A 70 43.68 -26.97 -12.86
C PRO A 70 45.11 -27.15 -12.32
N PRO A 71 45.56 -28.38 -12.04
CA PRO A 71 46.94 -28.63 -11.64
C PRO A 71 47.90 -28.18 -12.74
N ASP A 72 49.03 -27.63 -12.30
CA ASP A 72 50.18 -27.18 -13.08
C ASP A 72 50.43 -28.04 -14.34
N HIS A 73 49.99 -27.54 -15.48
CA HIS A 73 50.53 -27.97 -16.76
C HIS A 73 51.86 -27.24 -16.97
N VAL A 74 52.91 -28.04 -16.83
CA VAL A 74 54.29 -27.84 -17.28
C VAL A 74 54.40 -26.82 -18.41
N SER A 75 55.16 -25.76 -18.13
CA SER A 75 55.62 -24.74 -19.06
C SER A 75 56.21 -25.36 -20.33
N THR A 76 55.58 -25.11 -21.48
CA THR A 76 56.28 -25.12 -22.77
C THR A 76 56.51 -23.67 -23.18
N PRO A 77 57.75 -23.26 -23.52
CA PRO A 77 58.04 -21.90 -23.93
C PRO A 77 57.45 -21.69 -25.33
N ARG A 78 56.30 -21.03 -25.41
CA ARG A 78 55.74 -20.58 -26.68
C ARG A 78 56.24 -19.17 -26.95
N ALA A 79 56.97 -19.06 -28.05
CA ALA A 79 57.58 -17.83 -28.54
C ALA A 79 56.59 -16.67 -28.60
N ASP A 80 57.06 -15.53 -28.09
CA ASP A 80 56.57 -14.19 -28.32
C ASP A 80 56.27 -13.95 -29.81
N VAL A 81 55.01 -13.71 -30.14
CA VAL A 81 54.66 -12.89 -31.31
C VAL A 81 53.55 -11.95 -30.88
N GLY A 82 53.88 -10.66 -30.97
CA GLY A 82 53.20 -9.55 -30.33
C GLY A 82 51.75 -9.32 -30.71
N ALA A 83 51.03 -8.73 -29.76
CA ALA A 83 50.00 -7.72 -30.04
C ALA A 83 49.86 -6.83 -28.79
N ASN A 84 50.73 -5.81 -28.70
CA ASN A 84 50.57 -4.67 -27.81
C ASN A 84 49.33 -3.87 -28.27
N LEU A 85 48.13 -4.28 -27.86
CA LEU A 85 46.91 -3.50 -28.04
C LEU A 85 46.71 -2.60 -26.80
N PRO A 86 46.48 -1.28 -26.96
CA PRO A 86 46.24 -0.38 -25.85
C PRO A 86 44.98 -0.79 -25.07
N ARG A 87 45.17 -1.27 -23.84
CA ARG A 87 44.08 -1.58 -22.92
C ARG A 87 43.37 -0.27 -22.54
N HIS A 88 42.22 0.01 -23.15
CA HIS A 88 41.40 1.17 -22.78
C HIS A 88 40.87 0.98 -21.34
N PRO A 89 41.01 1.99 -20.45
CA PRO A 89 40.46 1.91 -19.10
C PRO A 89 38.94 1.79 -19.17
N ALA A 90 38.40 0.78 -18.49
CA ALA A 90 36.95 0.58 -18.39
C ALA A 90 36.31 1.82 -17.73
N PRO A 91 35.19 2.35 -18.28
CA PRO A 91 34.51 3.49 -17.72
C PRO A 91 34.03 3.16 -16.30
N ALA A 92 34.45 3.97 -15.32
CA ALA A 92 34.05 3.82 -13.93
C ALA A 92 32.52 3.91 -13.82
N THR A 93 31.88 2.86 -13.33
CA THR A 93 30.44 2.84 -13.10
C THR A 93 30.11 3.87 -12.01
N PRO A 94 29.28 4.89 -12.29
CA PRO A 94 28.95 5.91 -11.30
C PRO A 94 28.19 5.26 -10.13
N THR A 95 28.79 5.29 -8.94
CA THR A 95 28.18 4.80 -7.71
C THR A 95 27.00 5.71 -7.34
N PRO A 96 25.78 5.19 -7.14
CA PRO A 96 24.63 6.02 -6.83
C PRO A 96 24.84 6.76 -5.50
N ALA A 97 24.83 8.09 -5.54
CA ALA A 97 24.94 8.93 -4.35
C ALA A 97 23.77 8.62 -3.41
N ARG A 98 24.08 8.13 -2.20
CA ARG A 98 23.07 7.89 -1.15
C ARG A 98 22.49 9.24 -0.74
N ARG A 99 21.22 9.50 -1.10
CA ARG A 99 20.47 10.68 -0.62
C ARG A 99 20.36 10.60 0.90
N ARG A 100 21.17 11.39 1.61
CA ARG A 100 21.03 11.59 3.04
C ARG A 100 19.86 12.55 3.27
N TRP A 101 18.90 12.15 4.11
CA TRP A 101 17.81 13.02 4.53
C TRP A 101 18.40 14.21 5.28
N THR A 102 18.14 15.43 4.79
CA THR A 102 18.56 16.64 5.47
C THR A 102 17.66 16.87 6.68
N ALA A 103 18.20 17.39 7.77
CA ALA A 103 17.43 17.75 8.97
C ALA A 103 16.24 18.68 8.63
N GLY A 104 16.40 19.54 7.61
CA GLY A 104 15.33 20.37 7.07
C GLY A 104 14.15 19.58 6.50
N GLY A 105 14.37 18.41 5.89
CA GLY A 105 13.30 17.54 5.41
C GLY A 105 12.43 17.00 6.56
N VAL A 106 13.07 16.60 7.67
CA VAL A 106 12.37 16.08 8.84
C VAL A 106 11.50 17.16 9.48
N ILE A 107 12.06 18.34 9.74
CA ILE A 107 11.32 19.47 10.33
C ILE A 107 10.15 19.87 9.43
N LEU A 108 10.34 19.89 8.11
CA LEU A 108 9.29 20.26 7.17
C LEU A 108 8.17 19.21 7.13
N THR A 109 8.50 17.92 7.18
CA THR A 109 7.49 16.85 7.26
C THR A 109 6.74 16.86 8.59
N LEU A 110 7.43 17.17 9.69
CA LEU A 110 6.84 17.18 11.03
C LEU A 110 5.93 18.40 11.22
N GLY A 111 6.38 19.57 10.73
CA GLY A 111 5.55 20.78 10.67
C GLY A 111 4.33 20.60 9.77
N ALA A 112 4.48 20.00 8.59
CA ALA A 112 3.35 19.69 7.71
C ALA A 112 2.37 18.70 8.37
N GLY A 113 2.88 17.66 9.05
CA GLY A 113 2.06 16.71 9.80
C GLY A 113 1.29 17.39 10.95
N CYS A 114 1.95 18.30 11.68
CA CYS A 114 1.31 19.05 12.76
C CYS A 114 0.18 19.95 12.24
N LEU A 115 0.41 20.67 11.13
CA LEU A 115 -0.63 21.50 10.49
C LEU A 115 -1.79 20.64 9.97
N LEU A 116 -1.51 19.46 9.42
CA LEU A 116 -2.54 18.52 8.97
C LEU A 116 -3.42 18.07 10.15
N VAL A 117 -2.82 17.67 11.27
CA VAL A 117 -3.54 17.26 12.47
C VAL A 117 -4.37 18.41 13.04
N ALA A 118 -3.79 19.61 13.13
CA ALA A 118 -4.52 20.80 13.58
C ALA A 118 -5.75 21.08 12.68
N ALA A 119 -5.59 20.98 11.36
CA ALA A 119 -6.69 21.13 10.41
C ALA A 119 -7.78 20.05 10.61
N LEU A 120 -7.41 18.80 10.86
CA LEU A 120 -8.35 17.70 11.13
C LEU A 120 -9.13 17.91 12.45
N ILE A 121 -8.47 18.40 13.50
CA ILE A 121 -9.14 18.72 14.77
C ILE A 121 -10.11 19.87 14.59
N PHE A 122 -9.67 20.95 13.94
CA PHE A 122 -10.51 22.11 13.67
C PHE A 122 -11.74 21.71 12.84
N LEU A 123 -11.53 20.81 11.88
CA LEU A 123 -12.59 20.22 11.10
C LEU A 123 -13.56 19.42 11.98
N GLY A 124 -13.06 18.53 12.84
CA GLY A 124 -13.91 17.76 13.76
C GLY A 124 -14.78 18.63 14.68
N VAL A 125 -14.26 19.77 15.16
CA VAL A 125 -15.03 20.72 15.97
C VAL A 125 -16.08 21.46 15.12
N ALA A 126 -15.73 21.83 13.89
CA ALA A 126 -16.65 22.54 12.98
C ALA A 126 -17.81 21.65 12.49
N TRP A 127 -17.71 20.32 12.59
CA TRP A 127 -18.71 19.38 12.07
C TRP A 127 -20.11 19.55 12.69
N GLY A 128 -20.21 20.02 13.93
CA GLY A 128 -21.50 20.24 14.60
C GLY A 128 -22.33 21.35 13.95
N ALA A 129 -21.68 22.37 13.39
CA ALA A 129 -22.35 23.52 12.78
C ALA A 129 -22.59 23.37 11.26
N ILE A 130 -21.91 22.41 10.63
CA ILE A 130 -21.94 22.22 9.18
C ILE A 130 -23.01 21.18 8.83
N GLY A 131 -23.98 21.56 8.00
CA GLY A 131 -24.99 20.66 7.45
C GLY A 131 -24.37 19.52 6.63
N ALA A 132 -25.13 18.45 6.38
CA ALA A 132 -24.62 17.26 5.68
C ALA A 132 -23.93 17.59 4.34
N THR A 133 -24.47 18.55 3.60
CA THR A 133 -23.93 19.08 2.34
C THR A 133 -22.52 19.66 2.51
N GLY A 134 -22.30 20.45 3.57
CA GLY A 134 -21.00 21.07 3.82
C GLY A 134 -19.95 20.06 4.27
N ARG A 135 -20.35 19.00 4.99
CA ARG A 135 -19.45 17.90 5.37
C ARG A 135 -18.96 17.14 4.13
N ALA A 136 -19.86 16.86 3.19
CA ALA A 136 -19.50 16.24 1.91
C ALA A 136 -18.56 17.13 1.08
N ALA A 137 -18.84 18.43 1.00
CA ALA A 137 -17.96 19.38 0.30
C ALA A 137 -16.55 19.43 0.91
N VAL A 138 -16.46 19.42 2.24
CA VAL A 138 -15.20 19.36 2.96
C VAL A 138 -14.43 18.08 2.64
N LEU A 139 -15.08 16.91 2.70
CA LEU A 139 -14.42 15.64 2.41
C LEU A 139 -13.89 15.63 0.97
N LEU A 140 -14.68 16.12 0.02
CA LEU A 140 -14.26 16.26 -1.37
C LEU A 140 -13.04 17.18 -1.54
N VAL A 141 -12.97 18.31 -0.81
CA VAL A 141 -11.80 19.18 -0.79
C VAL A 141 -10.57 18.47 -0.22
N VAL A 142 -10.73 17.72 0.88
CA VAL A 142 -9.64 16.94 1.47
C VAL A 142 -9.14 15.89 0.48
N THR A 143 -10.03 15.16 -0.18
CA THR A 143 -9.71 14.17 -1.22
C THR A 143 -8.93 14.81 -2.36
N ALA A 144 -9.36 15.98 -2.85
CA ALA A 144 -8.65 16.73 -3.89
C ALA A 144 -7.23 17.14 -3.45
N VAL A 145 -7.07 17.60 -2.20
CA VAL A 145 -5.75 17.96 -1.64
C VAL A 145 -4.85 16.73 -1.55
N VAL A 146 -5.35 15.60 -1.04
CA VAL A 146 -4.59 14.35 -0.96
C VAL A 146 -4.15 13.89 -2.35
N GLY A 147 -5.03 13.95 -3.35
CA GLY A 147 -4.71 13.63 -4.75
C GLY A 147 -3.60 14.53 -5.32
N LEU A 148 -3.64 15.83 -5.03
CA LEU A 148 -2.63 16.79 -5.48
C LEU A 148 -1.27 16.55 -4.80
N ILE A 149 -1.26 16.19 -3.51
CA ILE A 149 -0.04 15.80 -2.80
C ILE A 149 0.50 14.48 -3.37
N ALA A 150 -0.35 13.49 -3.63
CA ALA A 150 0.02 12.22 -4.25
C ALA A 150 0.69 12.44 -5.60
N ASP A 151 0.10 13.29 -6.46
CA ASP A 151 0.65 13.69 -7.75
C ASP A 151 2.01 14.38 -7.58
N ARG A 152 2.13 15.39 -6.70
CA ARG A 152 3.40 16.06 -6.40
C ARG A 152 4.49 15.10 -5.90
N CYS A 153 4.15 14.13 -5.04
CA CYS A 153 5.08 13.09 -4.57
C CYS A 153 5.51 12.16 -5.72
N THR A 154 4.58 11.86 -6.62
CA THR A 154 4.82 11.04 -7.82
C THR A 154 5.82 11.74 -8.75
N VAL A 155 5.62 13.03 -9.04
CA VAL A 155 6.54 13.82 -9.88
C VAL A 155 7.93 13.97 -9.23
N ARG A 156 8.01 14.02 -7.89
CA ARG A 156 9.29 14.10 -7.15
C ARG A 156 10.03 12.75 -7.03
N GLY A 157 9.45 11.66 -7.54
CA GLY A 157 10.06 10.32 -7.49
C GLY A 157 10.00 9.65 -6.10
N LEU A 158 9.16 10.14 -5.19
CA LEU A 158 8.99 9.57 -3.84
C LEU A 158 8.02 8.37 -3.89
N ARG A 159 8.45 7.26 -4.53
CA ARG A 159 7.57 6.13 -4.87
C ARG A 159 6.81 5.55 -3.67
N ALA A 160 7.47 5.29 -2.55
CA ALA A 160 6.83 4.70 -1.37
C ALA A 160 5.70 5.58 -0.83
N SER A 161 5.95 6.88 -0.64
CA SER A 161 4.94 7.84 -0.19
C SER A 161 3.83 8.04 -1.23
N ALA A 162 4.18 8.04 -2.52
CA ALA A 162 3.21 8.16 -3.60
C ALA A 162 2.21 7.00 -3.59
N HIS A 163 2.67 5.75 -3.46
CA HIS A 163 1.77 4.60 -3.38
C HIS A 163 0.81 4.69 -2.19
N ALA A 164 1.33 5.01 -1.00
CA ALA A 164 0.50 5.18 0.19
C ALA A 164 -0.55 6.30 0.02
N LEU A 165 -0.15 7.44 -0.56
CA LEU A 165 -1.07 8.56 -0.79
C LEU A 165 -2.12 8.24 -1.86
N TRP A 166 -1.76 7.49 -2.92
CA TRP A 166 -2.73 7.02 -3.91
C TRP A 166 -3.73 6.02 -3.33
N THR A 167 -3.29 5.13 -2.42
CA THR A 167 -4.22 4.22 -1.73
C THR A 167 -5.21 4.99 -0.83
N VAL A 168 -4.71 6.00 -0.11
CA VAL A 168 -5.57 6.85 0.74
C VAL A 168 -6.54 7.67 -0.12
N PHE A 169 -6.06 8.25 -1.22
CA PHE A 169 -6.89 9.00 -2.17
C PHE A 169 -8.04 8.16 -2.71
N LEU A 170 -7.76 6.95 -3.19
CA LEU A 170 -8.80 6.06 -3.73
C LEU A 170 -9.82 5.65 -2.65
N GLY A 171 -9.37 5.40 -1.42
CA GLY A 171 -10.26 5.13 -0.30
C GLY A 171 -11.20 6.31 0.01
N LEU A 172 -10.65 7.52 0.10
CA LEU A 172 -11.45 8.73 0.33
C LEU A 172 -12.42 9.01 -0.81
N LEU A 173 -11.96 8.89 -2.05
CA LEU A 173 -12.79 9.06 -3.24
C LEU A 173 -13.97 8.07 -3.26
N THR A 174 -13.75 6.84 -2.79
CA THR A 174 -14.81 5.83 -2.65
C THR A 174 -15.87 6.30 -1.64
N ILE A 175 -15.43 6.75 -0.47
CA ILE A 175 -16.32 7.25 0.58
C ILE A 175 -17.12 8.46 0.06
N ASP A 176 -16.46 9.41 -0.61
CA ASP A 176 -17.09 10.60 -1.18
C ASP A 176 -18.19 10.25 -2.19
N TRP A 177 -17.95 9.25 -3.05
CA TRP A 177 -18.94 8.78 -4.01
C TRP A 177 -20.20 8.24 -3.32
N PHE A 178 -20.03 7.35 -2.33
CA PHE A 178 -21.17 6.75 -1.62
C PHE A 178 -21.91 7.75 -0.73
N VAL A 179 -21.19 8.66 -0.07
CA VAL A 179 -21.80 9.76 0.70
C VAL A 179 -22.57 10.69 -0.24
N GLY A 180 -22.00 11.04 -1.39
CA GLY A 180 -22.64 11.87 -2.40
C GLY A 180 -23.96 11.27 -2.88
N ARG A 181 -23.95 9.98 -3.18
CA ARG A 181 -25.15 9.21 -3.56
C ARG A 181 -26.18 9.14 -2.44
N ALA A 182 -25.76 8.83 -1.21
CA ALA A 182 -26.67 8.73 -0.06
C ALA A 182 -27.35 10.08 0.28
N LEU A 183 -26.68 11.20 -0.02
CA LEU A 183 -27.22 12.54 0.13
C LEU A 183 -28.05 13.01 -1.07
N GLY A 184 -28.19 12.18 -2.13
CA GLY A 184 -28.94 12.53 -3.33
C GLY A 184 -28.36 13.71 -4.10
N PHE A 185 -27.05 13.99 -3.95
CA PHE A 185 -26.42 15.06 -4.70
C PHE A 185 -26.63 14.85 -6.20
N ALA A 186 -27.05 15.89 -6.91
CA ALA A 186 -27.30 15.87 -8.36
C ALA A 186 -28.26 14.74 -8.83
N GLY A 187 -29.18 14.27 -7.97
CA GLY A 187 -30.14 13.22 -8.31
C GLY A 187 -29.53 11.81 -8.41
N LEU A 188 -28.33 11.59 -7.86
CA LEU A 188 -27.67 10.28 -7.85
C LEU A 188 -28.42 9.22 -7.03
N ASP A 189 -29.35 9.62 -6.16
CA ASP A 189 -30.24 8.73 -5.41
C ASP A 189 -31.19 7.97 -6.34
N SER A 190 -31.64 8.60 -7.42
CA SER A 190 -32.54 8.00 -8.42
C SER A 190 -31.85 6.96 -9.32
N VAL A 191 -30.53 6.99 -9.40
CA VAL A 191 -29.74 6.08 -10.25
C VAL A 191 -29.73 4.69 -9.61
N ARG A 192 -29.96 3.63 -10.40
CA ARG A 192 -29.85 2.24 -9.90
C ARG A 192 -28.45 1.97 -9.33
N LEU A 193 -28.38 1.18 -8.26
CA LEU A 193 -27.12 0.88 -7.58
C LEU A 193 -26.09 0.25 -8.54
N ASP A 194 -26.54 -0.65 -9.42
CA ASP A 194 -25.72 -1.32 -10.43
C ASP A 194 -25.01 -0.31 -11.33
N VAL A 195 -25.75 0.68 -11.84
CA VAL A 195 -25.22 1.75 -12.70
C VAL A 195 -24.26 2.63 -11.92
N ALA A 196 -24.56 2.95 -10.66
CA ALA A 196 -23.68 3.75 -9.81
C ALA A 196 -22.34 3.06 -9.54
N VAL A 197 -22.34 1.74 -9.33
CA VAL A 197 -21.11 0.94 -9.16
C VAL A 197 -20.31 0.89 -10.47
N VAL A 198 -20.97 0.79 -11.62
CA VAL A 198 -20.29 0.85 -12.93
C VAL A 198 -19.65 2.22 -13.16
N VAL A 199 -20.37 3.31 -12.93
CA VAL A 199 -19.84 4.68 -13.07
C VAL A 199 -18.67 4.90 -12.12
N TRP A 200 -18.78 4.46 -10.88
CA TRP A 200 -17.69 4.48 -9.90
C TRP A 200 -16.45 3.72 -10.40
N SER A 201 -16.64 2.50 -10.89
CA SER A 201 -15.55 1.66 -11.40
C SER A 201 -14.86 2.32 -12.60
N VAL A 202 -15.63 2.92 -13.51
CA VAL A 202 -15.09 3.69 -14.63
C VAL A 202 -14.31 4.91 -14.15
N LEU A 203 -14.80 5.64 -13.15
CA LEU A 203 -14.10 6.80 -12.58
C LEU A 203 -12.74 6.40 -12.00
N VAL A 204 -12.69 5.33 -11.20
CA VAL A 204 -11.45 4.78 -10.62
C VAL A 204 -10.49 4.33 -11.72
N LEU A 205 -11.01 3.65 -12.75
CA LEU A 205 -10.20 3.21 -13.89
C LEU A 205 -9.60 4.40 -14.64
N VAL A 206 -10.39 5.43 -14.94
CA VAL A 206 -9.94 6.65 -15.64
C VAL A 206 -8.89 7.39 -14.81
N THR A 207 -9.09 7.52 -13.50
CA THR A 207 -8.08 8.15 -12.62
C THR A 207 -6.79 7.34 -12.59
N ALA A 208 -6.86 6.01 -12.44
CA ALA A 208 -5.69 5.14 -12.48
C ALA A 208 -4.93 5.23 -13.81
N VAL A 209 -5.65 5.24 -14.94
CA VAL A 209 -5.06 5.39 -16.28
C VAL A 209 -4.42 6.77 -16.45
N ALA A 210 -5.09 7.85 -16.03
CA ALA A 210 -4.53 9.21 -16.11
C ALA A 210 -3.21 9.34 -15.32
N VAL A 211 -3.15 8.75 -14.12
CA VAL A 211 -1.93 8.71 -13.30
C VAL A 211 -0.85 7.85 -13.96
N GLY A 212 -1.23 6.70 -14.52
CA GLY A 212 -0.33 5.82 -15.28
C GLY A 212 0.29 6.51 -16.50
N LEU A 213 -0.51 7.20 -17.30
CA LEU A 213 -0.04 7.95 -18.47
C LEU A 213 0.89 9.09 -18.05
N ARG A 214 0.53 9.84 -16.98
CA ARG A 214 1.34 10.95 -16.48
C ARG A 214 2.66 10.49 -15.87
N THR A 215 2.70 9.32 -15.24
CA THR A 215 3.95 8.74 -14.73
C THR A 215 4.85 8.25 -15.84
N GLN A 216 4.29 7.68 -16.91
CA GLN A 216 5.05 7.25 -18.08
C GLN A 216 5.72 8.41 -18.80
N THR A 217 5.02 9.53 -19.01
CA THR A 217 5.61 10.71 -19.67
C THR A 217 6.78 11.30 -18.89
N LEU A 218 6.77 11.21 -17.56
CA LEU A 218 7.84 11.72 -16.70
C LEU A 218 9.05 10.78 -16.56
N THR A 219 8.82 9.45 -16.59
CA THR A 219 9.88 8.47 -16.29
C THR A 219 10.41 7.71 -17.51
N GLY A 220 9.76 7.84 -18.67
CA GLY A 220 10.19 7.22 -19.93
C GLY A 220 10.21 5.68 -19.90
N ARG A 221 9.66 5.06 -18.85
CA ARG A 221 9.59 3.61 -18.68
C ARG A 221 8.14 3.18 -18.52
N PRO A 222 7.65 2.21 -19.31
CA PRO A 222 6.30 1.68 -19.16
C PRO A 222 6.21 0.88 -17.86
N LEU A 223 5.86 1.56 -16.75
CA LEU A 223 5.48 0.94 -15.47
C LEU A 223 4.06 0.30 -15.54
N GLY A 224 3.67 -0.12 -16.74
CA GLY A 224 2.29 -0.35 -17.13
C GLY A 224 1.71 -1.73 -16.81
N VAL A 225 2.33 -2.55 -15.95
CA VAL A 225 1.85 -3.95 -15.79
C VAL A 225 1.30 -4.26 -14.39
N MET A 226 1.80 -3.65 -13.31
CA MET A 226 1.32 -4.00 -11.96
C MET A 226 0.01 -3.32 -11.54
N THR A 227 -0.35 -2.18 -12.12
CA THR A 227 -1.57 -1.44 -11.73
C THR A 227 -2.85 -2.00 -12.33
N PHE A 228 -2.76 -2.73 -13.46
CA PHE A 228 -3.94 -3.32 -14.11
C PHE A 228 -4.48 -4.55 -13.37
N ALA A 229 -3.64 -5.28 -12.63
CA ALA A 229 -4.07 -6.47 -11.90
C ALA A 229 -4.98 -6.15 -10.70
N ALA A 230 -4.81 -4.99 -10.05
CA ALA A 230 -5.63 -4.60 -8.91
C ALA A 230 -7.01 -4.04 -9.32
N GLY A 231 -7.12 -3.43 -10.51
CA GLY A 231 -8.36 -2.84 -11.01
C GLY A 231 -9.38 -3.83 -11.56
N ALA A 232 -8.98 -5.07 -11.85
CA ALA A 232 -9.86 -6.08 -12.44
C ALA A 232 -10.73 -6.85 -11.41
N VAL A 233 -10.38 -6.78 -10.12
CA VAL A 233 -11.06 -7.55 -9.06
C VAL A 233 -12.54 -7.17 -8.89
N PRO A 234 -12.98 -5.90 -8.97
CA PRO A 234 -14.39 -5.56 -8.81
C PRO A 234 -15.28 -6.04 -9.97
N LEU A 235 -14.73 -6.12 -11.19
CA LEU A 235 -15.46 -6.54 -12.38
C LEU A 235 -15.81 -8.04 -12.37
N ALA A 236 -15.05 -8.87 -11.64
CA ALA A 236 -15.32 -10.30 -11.52
C ALA A 236 -16.40 -10.63 -10.47
N ALA A 237 -16.67 -9.73 -9.51
CA ALA A 237 -17.64 -9.96 -8.44
C ALA A 237 -19.09 -9.54 -8.79
N GLY A 238 -19.25 -8.68 -9.80
CA GLY A 238 -20.56 -8.15 -10.23
C GLY A 238 -21.63 -9.19 -10.61
N PRO A 239 -21.32 -10.28 -11.33
CA PRO A 239 -22.36 -11.24 -11.74
C PRO A 239 -22.78 -12.23 -10.65
N ALA A 240 -22.13 -12.22 -9.47
CA ALA A 240 -22.42 -13.19 -8.41
C ALA A 240 -23.50 -12.72 -7.40
N LEU A 241 -24.03 -11.50 -7.56
CA LEU A 241 -24.96 -10.87 -6.62
C LEU A 241 -26.36 -10.58 -7.22
N SER A 242 -26.63 -11.02 -8.45
CA SER A 242 -27.95 -10.98 -9.10
C SER A 242 -28.62 -12.34 -9.05
#